data_AF-A0AAV4RWT6-F1
#
_entry.id   AF-A0AAV4RWT6-F1
#
_cell.length_a   1.000
_cell.length_b   1.000
_cell.length_c   1.000
_cell.angle_alpha   90.00
_cell.angle_beta   90.00
_cell.angle_gamma   90.00
#
_symmetry.space_group_name_H-M   'P 1'
#
loop_
_entity.id
_entity.type
_entity.pdbx_description
1 polymer ?
#
loop_
_entity_poly.entity_id
_entity_poly.type
_entity_poly.pdbx_seq_one_letter_code
_entity_poly.pdbx_strand_id
1 'polypeptide(L)'
;MTSRYVQDPKQFKPKFLKPGGDYFSEVLEERKDNYESEQPAVYNSYSSLSYDQQRQRLPIYKRDWMWKSTQIPQYLLESGWFSNDGIIGITQPRRVAATMLASRVAEETDYKKRTSLKLIISSATFEAESIFKFFNRNETQDKTKDTAVIMSVEGRNYPVDIHYALEPVADYIKSSVETAIKIHQNEIPGDILIFLTGQEEVEQAVSMLIDFARDQKRKSDSMKIFVVPLYGALPMAEQIKAFKPVARSVRKIVVSTNIAEASVTITGIAYVIDCCFVKLKYFNRHSCTDSLAIVPVSQASAEQRAGRAGRIRSGKAFRLCTEEDFLKLPNFTVPEMQRSNLAPVILQLKALGIENILRFSFPSAPPSNHVISAIELLYALGALDDNGALTSPLGVQMAEFPLHPMFSKLLLMSGEFNCTEEVLTIAAMLQVQNVFKAAPGRKLELKRAKWKFAVEEGDFITLLNVYDAFSKHQNKYWCEQNCLNYKGLLRAMEIKLQLSKLLKNLKFQMLLIKSYIQQKEYMRDITVIEPKWLYEFAPHYYQYGTDREVGL
;
A
#
# COMPACT_ATOMS: atom_id res chain seq x y z
N MET A 1 -63.71 3.35 29.31
CA MET A 1 -63.16 2.18 30.03
C MET A 1 -61.77 1.91 29.48
N THR A 2 -60.75 1.99 30.36
CA THR A 2 -59.48 1.20 30.41
C THR A 2 -58.67 0.98 29.13
N SER A 3 -57.34 1.00 29.07
CA SER A 3 -56.20 1.29 29.96
C SER A 3 -54.96 0.88 29.13
N ARG A 4 -53.90 1.70 29.16
CA ARG A 4 -52.44 1.41 29.05
C ARG A 4 -51.97 0.16 28.28
N TYR A 5 -50.96 0.31 27.42
CA TYR A 5 -49.59 -0.19 27.67
C TYR A 5 -48.58 0.38 26.65
N VAL A 6 -47.55 1.03 27.19
CA VAL A 6 -46.31 1.44 26.53
C VAL A 6 -45.38 0.22 26.51
N GLN A 7 -44.72 -0.08 25.38
CA GLN A 7 -43.57 -0.98 25.35
C GLN A 7 -42.39 -0.32 24.61
N ASP A 8 -41.29 -0.19 25.36
CA ASP A 8 -39.95 0.24 24.95
C ASP A 8 -39.36 -0.64 23.83
N PRO A 9 -38.65 -0.07 22.85
CA PRO A 9 -37.77 -0.84 21.97
C PRO A 9 -36.47 -1.19 22.70
N LYS A 10 -36.30 -2.47 23.05
CA LYS A 10 -35.06 -3.01 23.65
C LYS A 10 -33.85 -2.73 22.74
N GLN A 11 -32.97 -1.84 23.19
CA GLN A 11 -31.60 -1.70 22.66
C GLN A 11 -30.82 -3.00 22.88
N PHE A 12 -30.42 -3.66 21.80
CA PHE A 12 -29.52 -4.81 21.83
C PHE A 12 -28.09 -4.35 22.17
N LYS A 13 -27.49 -4.95 23.20
CA LYS A 13 -26.13 -4.64 23.70
C LYS A 13 -25.29 -5.90 23.67
N PRO A 14 -24.16 -5.96 22.95
CA PRO A 14 -23.21 -7.06 23.10
C PRO A 14 -22.48 -6.91 24.45
N LYS A 15 -22.46 -7.98 25.24
CA LYS A 15 -21.66 -8.11 26.46
C LYS A 15 -20.32 -8.76 26.10
N PHE A 16 -19.21 -8.20 26.54
CA PHE A 16 -17.91 -8.86 26.44
C PHE A 16 -17.53 -9.43 27.82
N LEU A 17 -17.12 -10.69 27.86
CA LEU A 17 -16.64 -11.33 29.09
C LEU A 17 -15.17 -10.96 29.31
N LYS A 18 -14.83 -10.57 30.54
CA LYS A 18 -13.44 -10.44 30.99
C LYS A 18 -12.90 -11.83 31.35
N PRO A 19 -11.62 -12.15 31.08
CA PRO A 19 -10.97 -13.30 31.70
C PRO A 19 -10.66 -13.00 33.17
N GLY A 20 -11.13 -13.85 34.08
CA GLY A 20 -10.56 -14.04 35.43
C GLY A 20 -10.94 -13.01 36.50
N GLY A 21 -11.76 -13.42 37.46
CA GLY A 21 -11.98 -12.72 38.72
C GLY A 21 -11.00 -13.18 39.80
N ASP A 22 -10.44 -12.19 40.49
CA ASP A 22 -9.89 -12.11 41.85
C ASP A 22 -9.23 -13.35 42.49
N TYR A 23 -7.91 -13.25 42.73
CA TYR A 23 -7.31 -13.47 44.05
C TYR A 23 -5.93 -12.76 44.12
N PHE A 24 -5.70 -12.07 45.25
CA PHE A 24 -4.48 -11.42 45.75
C PHE A 24 -4.18 -9.96 45.39
N SER A 25 -4.68 -9.10 46.29
CA SER A 25 -4.13 -7.82 46.74
C SER A 25 -2.91 -8.00 47.66
N GLU A 26 -2.19 -6.88 47.85
CA GLU A 26 -1.11 -6.58 48.82
C GLU A 26 0.33 -6.89 48.40
N VAL A 27 1.03 -5.90 47.86
CA VAL A 27 2.02 -5.07 48.59
C VAL A 27 2.20 -3.76 47.83
N LEU A 28 1.83 -2.66 48.48
CA LEU A 28 2.17 -1.28 48.12
C LEU A 28 3.44 -0.85 48.89
N GLU A 29 4.04 0.23 48.39
CA GLU A 29 5.12 1.04 48.99
C GLU A 29 6.53 0.46 48.77
N GLU A 30 7.51 1.20 48.24
CA GLU A 30 7.88 2.56 48.61
C GLU A 30 8.90 3.10 47.58
N ARG A 31 8.69 4.31 47.03
CA ARG A 31 9.66 5.45 47.03
C ARG A 31 9.30 6.53 46.02
N LYS A 32 9.14 7.72 46.60
CA LYS A 32 8.83 9.02 46.04
C LYS A 32 10.11 9.83 45.77
N ASP A 33 9.98 10.73 44.79
CA ASP A 33 10.64 12.04 44.60
C ASP A 33 12.15 12.03 44.27
N ASN A 34 12.74 12.87 43.39
CA ASN A 34 12.50 14.27 43.04
C ASN A 34 13.02 14.65 41.62
N TYR A 35 12.59 15.83 41.18
CA TYR A 35 12.92 16.58 39.95
C TYR A 35 14.44 16.86 39.73
N GLU A 36 14.90 16.86 38.47
CA GLU A 36 15.56 18.02 37.84
C GLU A 36 15.86 17.80 36.34
N SER A 37 15.72 18.88 35.57
CA SER A 37 16.03 19.03 34.15
C SER A 37 17.52 19.34 33.93
N GLU A 38 18.18 18.74 32.92
CA GLU A 38 19.22 19.39 32.10
C GLU A 38 19.76 18.48 30.97
N GLN A 39 20.37 19.11 29.97
CA GLN A 39 20.75 18.61 28.64
C GLN A 39 21.70 17.39 28.63
N PRO A 40 21.78 16.59 27.55
CA PRO A 40 22.74 15.50 27.48
C PRO A 40 24.14 16.04 27.17
N ALA A 41 24.93 16.28 28.22
CA ALA A 41 26.38 16.33 28.13
C ALA A 41 26.90 14.93 27.75
N VAL A 42 27.47 14.78 26.56
CA VAL A 42 28.17 13.54 26.17
C VAL A 42 29.56 13.58 26.79
N TYR A 43 29.70 13.00 27.98
CA TYR A 43 31.00 12.73 28.59
C TYR A 43 31.47 11.33 28.18
N ASN A 44 32.50 11.25 27.34
CA ASN A 44 33.17 9.99 27.02
C ASN A 44 34.22 9.69 28.10
N SER A 45 33.86 8.84 29.07
CA SER A 45 34.72 8.45 30.20
C SER A 45 35.90 7.54 29.84
N TYR A 46 36.11 7.21 28.56
CA TYR A 46 37.10 6.23 28.10
C TYR A 46 38.05 6.74 27.00
N SER A 47 38.25 8.06 26.92
CA SER A 47 39.15 8.72 25.96
C SER A 47 40.62 8.28 26.05
N SER A 48 41.00 7.59 27.13
CA SER A 48 42.36 7.11 27.39
C SER A 48 42.67 5.69 26.85
N LEU A 49 41.68 4.98 26.28
CA LEU A 49 41.88 3.63 25.72
C LEU A 49 42.17 3.67 24.21
N SER A 50 42.84 2.64 23.69
CA SER A 50 43.08 2.50 22.24
C SER A 50 41.78 2.24 21.47
N TYR A 51 41.71 2.67 20.20
CA TYR A 51 40.50 2.56 19.37
C TYR A 51 39.95 1.12 19.27
N ASP A 52 40.82 0.11 19.24
CA ASP A 52 40.38 -1.30 19.19
C ASP A 52 39.76 -1.79 20.51
N GLN A 53 40.24 -1.29 21.65
CA GLN A 53 39.67 -1.60 22.97
C GLN A 53 38.36 -0.84 23.22
N GLN A 54 38.22 0.37 22.67
CA GLN A 54 36.94 1.10 22.66
C GLN A 54 35.90 0.34 21.81
N ARG A 55 36.31 -0.23 20.66
CA ARG A 55 35.43 -0.98 19.74
C ARG A 55 34.91 -2.30 20.31
N GLN A 56 35.72 -3.03 21.07
CA GLN A 56 35.28 -4.29 21.72
C GLN A 56 34.29 -4.08 22.88
N ARG A 57 34.17 -2.86 23.39
CA ARG A 57 33.29 -2.50 24.53
C ARG A 57 32.21 -1.49 24.16
N LEU A 58 32.02 -1.22 22.86
CA LEU A 58 30.86 -0.46 22.39
C LEU A 58 29.59 -1.14 22.90
N PRO A 59 28.65 -0.40 23.48
CA PRO A 59 27.42 -0.96 24.03
C PRO A 59 26.56 -1.47 22.87
N ILE A 60 26.72 -2.74 22.53
CA ILE A 60 25.63 -3.59 22.06
C ILE A 60 24.73 -3.83 23.30
N TYR A 61 24.17 -2.77 23.88
CA TYR A 61 23.20 -2.87 24.97
C TYR A 61 22.45 -1.54 25.16
N LYS A 62 21.12 -1.62 25.07
CA LYS A 62 20.10 -0.61 25.40
C LYS A 62 20.03 0.64 24.51
N ARG A 63 19.26 0.55 23.42
CA ARG A 63 18.23 1.54 23.02
C ARG A 63 17.35 0.94 21.92
N ASP A 64 16.08 1.34 21.91
CA ASP A 64 14.93 0.62 21.36
C ASP A 64 15.02 0.24 19.86
N TRP A 65 14.86 -1.05 19.59
CA TRP A 65 14.89 -1.62 18.25
C TRP A 65 13.49 -1.83 17.65
N MET A 66 12.75 -0.73 17.44
CA MET A 66 11.43 -0.78 16.77
C MET A 66 11.48 -0.28 15.32
N TRP A 67 12.66 0.10 14.81
CA TRP A 67 12.77 0.93 13.62
C TRP A 67 13.69 0.35 12.53
N LYS A 68 13.46 -0.91 12.16
CA LYS A 68 14.24 -1.67 11.15
C LYS A 68 14.52 -0.85 9.89
N SER A 69 13.50 -0.22 9.32
CA SER A 69 13.65 0.52 8.06
C SER A 69 14.45 1.82 8.20
N THR A 70 14.47 2.48 9.36
CA THR A 70 15.17 3.77 9.55
C THR A 70 16.56 3.60 10.17
N GLN A 71 16.72 2.72 11.15
CA GLN A 71 17.98 2.53 11.88
C GLN A 71 18.99 1.66 11.14
N ILE A 72 18.55 0.61 10.43
CA ILE A 72 19.48 -0.28 9.71
C ILE A 72 20.28 0.49 8.65
N PRO A 73 19.68 1.34 7.79
CA PRO A 73 20.46 2.17 6.87
C PRO A 73 21.47 3.08 7.57
N GLN A 74 21.11 3.67 8.72
CA GLN A 74 21.99 4.53 9.51
C GLN A 74 23.20 3.75 10.05
N TYR A 75 22.99 2.57 10.65
CA TYR A 75 24.10 1.76 11.17
C TYR A 75 25.04 1.29 10.06
N LEU A 76 24.50 0.92 8.90
CA LEU A 76 25.33 0.56 7.77
C LEU A 76 26.17 1.76 7.30
N LEU A 77 25.62 2.97 7.37
CA LEU A 77 26.35 4.19 7.08
C LEU A 77 27.43 4.49 8.14
N GLU A 78 27.07 4.51 9.42
CA GLU A 78 27.96 4.82 10.56
C GLU A 78 29.10 3.82 10.71
N SER A 79 28.86 2.55 10.40
CA SER A 79 29.88 1.49 10.47
C SER A 79 31.04 1.66 9.48
N GLY A 80 30.96 2.64 8.58
CA GLY A 80 31.96 2.85 7.55
C GLY A 80 31.98 1.73 6.51
N TRP A 81 30.97 0.85 6.46
CA TRP A 81 30.86 -0.19 5.44
C TRP A 81 30.83 0.36 4.01
N PHE A 82 30.55 1.66 3.86
CA PHE A 82 30.49 2.39 2.60
C PHE A 82 31.54 3.50 2.48
N SER A 83 32.66 3.42 3.21
CA SER A 83 33.74 4.42 3.12
C SER A 83 34.26 4.64 1.69
N ASN A 84 34.00 3.67 0.79
CA ASN A 84 34.20 3.79 -0.65
C ASN A 84 32.86 3.66 -1.40
N ASP A 85 31.98 4.61 -1.12
CA ASP A 85 31.23 5.24 -2.20
C ASP A 85 29.98 4.25 -2.56
N GLY A 86 29.51 3.40 -1.65
CA GLY A 86 28.26 2.61 -1.87
C GLY A 86 26.97 3.48 -1.87
N ILE A 87 25.94 3.13 -2.68
CA ILE A 87 24.56 3.63 -2.46
C ILE A 87 23.79 2.57 -1.70
N ILE A 88 23.11 2.97 -0.61
CA ILE A 88 22.13 2.12 0.07
C ILE A 88 20.81 2.19 -0.70
N GLY A 89 20.51 1.15 -1.46
CA GLY A 89 19.21 0.99 -2.11
C GLY A 89 18.18 0.51 -1.10
N ILE A 90 17.33 1.40 -0.59
CA ILE A 90 16.22 0.98 0.27
C ILE A 90 14.99 0.72 -0.60
N THR A 91 14.59 -0.54 -0.69
CA THR A 91 13.35 -0.93 -1.34
C THR A 91 12.23 -1.01 -0.29
N GLN A 92 11.08 -0.42 -0.61
CA GLN A 92 9.86 -0.53 0.18
C GLN A 92 8.70 -0.82 -0.77
N PRO A 93 7.77 -1.74 -0.43
CA PRO A 93 6.66 -2.10 -1.32
C PRO A 93 5.68 -0.94 -1.53
N ARG A 94 5.69 0.08 -0.65
CA ARG A 94 4.80 1.24 -0.75
C ARG A 94 5.60 2.50 -1.03
N ARG A 95 5.25 3.22 -2.11
CA ARG A 95 5.86 4.51 -2.48
C ARG A 95 5.89 5.50 -1.33
N VAL A 96 4.80 5.61 -0.55
CA VAL A 96 4.73 6.50 0.62
C VAL A 96 5.80 6.13 1.65
N ALA A 97 5.94 4.84 1.97
CA ALA A 97 6.95 4.36 2.90
C ALA A 97 8.37 4.59 2.35
N ALA A 98 8.60 4.33 1.06
CA ALA A 98 9.87 4.58 0.39
C ALA A 98 10.25 6.08 0.42
N THR A 99 9.33 6.96 0.04
CA THR A 99 9.56 8.41 0.00
C THR A 99 9.73 9.00 1.38
N MET A 100 8.89 8.62 2.36
CA MET A 100 9.04 9.09 3.75
C MET A 100 10.36 8.62 4.36
N LEU A 101 10.74 7.37 4.11
CA LEU A 101 11.98 6.81 4.59
C LEU A 101 13.19 7.46 3.91
N ALA A 102 13.14 7.65 2.59
CA ALA A 102 14.18 8.33 1.85
C ALA A 102 14.32 9.80 2.28
N SER A 103 13.22 10.54 2.51
CA SER A 103 13.28 11.91 3.05
C SER A 103 13.88 11.93 4.45
N ARG A 104 13.53 10.96 5.30
CA ARG A 104 14.08 10.87 6.66
C ARG A 104 15.57 10.52 6.68
N VAL A 105 16.00 9.64 5.78
CA VAL A 105 17.42 9.26 5.61
C VAL A 105 18.22 10.38 4.93
N ALA A 106 17.61 11.13 4.00
CA ALA A 106 18.23 12.24 3.28
C ALA A 106 18.39 13.53 4.10
N GLU A 107 17.59 13.73 5.15
CA GLU A 107 17.84 14.79 6.16
C GLU A 107 19.16 14.58 6.91
N GLU A 108 19.78 13.40 6.80
CA GLU A 108 20.83 12.95 7.72
C GLU A 108 22.20 12.62 7.07
N THR A 109 22.49 12.72 5.74
CA THR A 109 23.88 12.52 5.17
C THR A 109 24.09 12.62 3.61
N ASP A 110 25.36 12.71 3.13
CA ASP A 110 25.85 13.06 1.76
C ASP A 110 26.92 12.07 1.11
N TYR A 111 26.88 11.85 -0.24
CA TYR A 111 27.77 11.24 -1.33
C TYR A 111 28.88 10.13 -1.12
N LYS A 112 29.41 9.28 -2.09
CA LYS A 112 29.18 8.83 -3.53
C LYS A 112 29.46 7.29 -3.78
N LYS A 113 30.18 6.71 -4.84
CA LYS A 113 30.35 5.36 -5.64
C LYS A 113 31.28 4.03 -5.39
N ARG A 114 30.65 2.81 -5.27
CA ARG A 114 30.80 1.39 -5.78
C ARG A 114 32.06 0.48 -5.52
N THR A 115 32.04 -0.86 -5.33
CA THR A 115 31.50 -2.04 -6.11
C THR A 115 31.44 -3.39 -5.30
N SER A 116 30.61 -3.55 -4.27
CA SER A 116 30.48 -4.81 -3.48
C SER A 116 29.05 -5.06 -2.97
N LEU A 117 28.14 -5.57 -3.82
CA LEU A 117 26.72 -5.67 -3.49
C LEU A 117 26.45 -6.65 -2.32
N LYS A 118 25.98 -6.12 -1.20
CA LYS A 118 25.48 -6.90 -0.05
C LYS A 118 23.96 -6.76 0.04
N LEU A 119 23.25 -7.86 0.34
CA LEU A 119 21.79 -7.90 0.45
C LEU A 119 21.37 -8.05 1.91
N ILE A 120 20.51 -7.13 2.39
CA ILE A 120 19.87 -7.22 3.71
C ILE A 120 18.37 -7.29 3.49
N ILE A 121 17.76 -8.37 3.98
CA ILE A 121 16.32 -8.58 3.89
C ILE A 121 15.74 -8.35 5.28
N SER A 122 14.96 -7.28 5.42
CA SER A 122 14.24 -7.00 6.66
C SER A 122 12.80 -7.50 6.55
N SER A 123 12.39 -8.37 7.48
CA SER A 123 11.01 -8.81 7.61
C SER A 123 10.46 -8.52 9.01
N ALA A 124 9.17 -8.23 9.08
CA ALA A 124 8.40 -8.09 10.32
C ALA A 124 7.65 -9.38 10.71
N THR A 125 7.61 -10.38 9.83
CA THR A 125 6.93 -11.66 10.03
C THR A 125 7.90 -12.78 10.40
N PHE A 126 7.33 -13.89 10.89
CA PHE A 126 8.03 -15.16 11.19
C PHE A 126 8.57 -15.89 9.93
N GLU A 127 8.47 -15.30 8.74
CA GLU A 127 8.96 -15.88 7.47
C GLU A 127 10.49 -15.72 7.28
N ALA A 128 11.22 -15.30 8.30
CA ALA A 128 12.69 -15.17 8.23
C ALA A 128 13.37 -16.51 7.89
N GLU A 129 12.79 -17.63 8.33
CA GLU A 129 13.32 -18.97 8.04
C GLU A 129 13.16 -19.39 6.58
N SER A 130 12.02 -19.09 5.94
CA SER A 130 11.81 -19.44 4.53
C SER A 130 12.74 -18.62 3.63
N ILE A 131 12.93 -17.35 3.95
CA ILE A 131 13.89 -16.47 3.29
C ILE A 131 15.32 -16.98 3.49
N PHE A 132 15.68 -17.36 4.72
CA PHE A 132 17.00 -17.93 5.01
C PHE A 132 17.25 -19.19 4.17
N LYS A 133 16.31 -20.15 4.15
CA LYS A 133 16.42 -21.36 3.33
C LYS A 133 16.57 -21.06 1.84
N PHE A 134 15.94 -20.00 1.36
CA PHE A 134 16.02 -19.60 -0.04
C PHE A 134 17.36 -18.95 -0.42
N PHE A 135 17.92 -18.11 0.46
CA PHE A 135 19.17 -17.39 0.17
C PHE A 135 20.44 -18.10 0.68
N ASN A 136 20.31 -19.05 1.60
CA ASN A 136 21.43 -19.85 2.07
C ASN A 136 21.82 -20.87 0.99
N ARG A 137 23.05 -20.75 0.47
CA ARG A 137 23.59 -21.65 -0.56
C ARG A 137 24.39 -22.80 0.04
N ASN A 138 24.36 -22.96 1.36
CA ASN A 138 25.00 -24.08 2.02
C ASN A 138 24.17 -25.35 1.82
N GLU A 139 24.73 -26.29 1.05
CA GLU A 139 24.14 -27.62 0.83
C GLU A 139 24.56 -28.63 1.90
N THR A 140 25.43 -28.24 2.84
CA THR A 140 25.95 -29.09 3.92
C THR A 140 25.23 -28.82 5.24
N GLN A 141 25.24 -29.79 6.17
CA GLN A 141 24.70 -29.60 7.53
C GLN A 141 25.61 -28.75 8.44
N ASP A 142 26.77 -28.34 7.94
CA ASP A 142 27.75 -27.56 8.68
C ASP A 142 27.38 -26.07 8.67
N LYS A 143 26.85 -25.58 9.80
CA LYS A 143 26.40 -24.18 9.98
C LYS A 143 27.50 -23.15 9.76
N THR A 144 28.78 -23.53 9.84
CA THR A 144 29.90 -22.58 9.62
C THR A 144 30.03 -22.15 8.16
N LYS A 145 29.41 -22.91 7.24
CA LYS A 145 29.40 -22.64 5.80
C LYS A 145 28.14 -21.91 5.33
N ASP A 146 27.26 -21.52 6.25
CA ASP A 146 26.06 -20.76 5.92
C ASP A 146 26.42 -19.42 5.28
N THR A 147 25.84 -19.14 4.11
CA THR A 147 26.07 -17.90 3.37
C THR A 147 25.10 -16.79 3.75
N ALA A 148 24.15 -17.09 4.65
CA ALA A 148 23.14 -16.18 5.16
C ALA A 148 23.09 -16.27 6.69
N VAL A 149 22.52 -15.26 7.35
CA VAL A 149 22.32 -15.25 8.80
C VAL A 149 20.97 -14.63 9.13
N ILE A 150 20.24 -15.23 10.08
CA ILE A 150 19.03 -14.64 10.64
C ILE A 150 19.45 -13.85 11.88
N MET A 151 19.14 -12.55 11.88
CA MET A 151 19.24 -11.72 13.07
C MET A 151 17.84 -11.39 13.58
N SER A 152 17.50 -11.93 14.76
CA SER A 152 16.25 -11.61 15.45
C SER A 152 16.44 -10.40 16.36
N VAL A 153 15.48 -9.49 16.30
CA VAL A 153 15.41 -8.33 17.16
C VAL A 153 14.13 -8.44 17.96
N GLU A 154 14.25 -8.76 19.24
CA GLU A 154 13.11 -8.82 20.14
C GLU A 154 12.64 -7.40 20.46
N GLY A 155 11.50 -7.01 19.90
CA GLY A 155 10.83 -5.78 20.26
C GLY A 155 10.14 -5.95 21.62
N ARG A 156 10.27 -4.94 22.50
CA ARG A 156 9.43 -4.85 23.71
C ARG A 156 8.04 -4.37 23.32
N ASN A 157 7.21 -5.29 22.83
CA ASN A 157 5.78 -5.04 22.77
C ASN A 157 5.21 -5.21 24.17
N TYR A 158 4.45 -4.21 24.62
CA TYR A 158 3.61 -4.36 25.79
C TYR A 158 2.44 -5.31 25.46
N PRO A 159 1.90 -6.03 26.46
CA PRO A 159 0.79 -6.95 26.23
C PRO A 159 -0.42 -6.22 25.64
N VAL A 160 -1.11 -6.89 24.73
CA VAL A 160 -2.34 -6.40 24.09
C VAL A 160 -3.46 -7.37 24.38
N ASP A 161 -4.51 -6.90 25.05
CA ASP A 161 -5.70 -7.71 25.30
C ASP A 161 -6.52 -7.82 24.02
N ILE A 162 -6.84 -9.04 23.60
CA ILE A 162 -7.62 -9.30 22.39
C ILE A 162 -9.08 -9.54 22.77
N HIS A 163 -9.99 -8.83 22.11
CA HIS A 163 -11.43 -8.99 22.26
C HIS A 163 -12.06 -9.37 20.92
N TYR A 164 -12.94 -10.37 20.92
CA TYR A 164 -13.70 -10.83 19.76
C TYR A 164 -15.17 -10.45 19.88
N ALA A 165 -15.84 -10.25 18.74
CA ALA A 165 -17.28 -10.09 18.71
C ALA A 165 -17.96 -11.41 19.10
N LEU A 166 -19.05 -11.33 19.88
CA LEU A 166 -19.82 -12.53 20.25
C LEU A 166 -20.60 -13.11 19.06
N GLU A 167 -21.07 -12.25 18.17
CA GLU A 167 -21.91 -12.61 17.03
C GLU A 167 -21.30 -12.03 15.75
N PRO A 168 -21.51 -12.68 14.58
CA PRO A 168 -21.07 -12.16 13.30
C PRO A 168 -21.63 -10.76 13.01
N VAL A 169 -20.75 -9.84 12.62
CA VAL A 169 -21.11 -8.44 12.36
C VAL A 169 -21.51 -8.26 10.90
N ALA A 170 -22.76 -7.87 10.66
CA ALA A 170 -23.28 -7.63 9.30
C ALA A 170 -22.69 -6.37 8.63
N ASP A 171 -22.57 -5.27 9.39
CA ASP A 171 -21.97 -4.01 8.93
C ASP A 171 -20.76 -3.65 9.79
N TYR A 172 -19.57 -3.98 9.31
CA TYR A 172 -18.33 -3.71 10.02
C TYR A 172 -17.98 -2.22 10.07
N ILE A 173 -18.51 -1.37 9.18
CA ILE A 173 -18.23 0.07 9.18
C ILE A 173 -18.95 0.71 10.36
N LYS A 174 -20.27 0.48 10.46
CA LYS A 174 -21.08 0.99 11.56
C LYS A 174 -20.61 0.44 12.90
N SER A 175 -20.35 -0.86 12.97
CA SER A 175 -19.84 -1.52 14.19
C SER A 175 -18.47 -0.98 14.62
N SER A 176 -17.58 -0.65 13.68
CA SER A 176 -16.29 0.01 13.97
C SER A 176 -16.48 1.38 14.63
N VAL A 177 -17.40 2.19 14.09
CA VAL A 177 -17.71 3.52 14.62
C VAL A 177 -18.33 3.43 16.01
N GLU A 178 -19.31 2.55 16.21
CA GLU A 178 -19.94 2.33 17.52
C GLU A 178 -18.93 1.84 18.57
N THR A 179 -18.01 0.96 18.18
CA THR A 179 -16.94 0.47 19.06
C THR A 179 -15.99 1.59 19.43
N ALA A 180 -15.60 2.45 18.48
CA ALA A 180 -14.75 3.61 18.75
C ALA A 180 -15.43 4.61 19.72
N ILE A 181 -16.73 4.83 19.58
CA ILE A 181 -17.53 5.66 20.47
C ILE A 181 -17.56 5.08 21.89
N LYS A 182 -17.78 3.76 22.03
CA LYS A 182 -17.78 3.07 23.34
C LYS A 182 -16.41 3.15 24.03
N ILE A 183 -15.32 2.97 23.28
CA ILE A 183 -13.96 3.12 23.79
C ILE A 183 -13.74 4.56 24.24
N HIS A 184 -14.16 5.55 23.45
CA HIS A 184 -14.06 6.96 23.82
C HIS A 184 -14.75 7.29 25.15
N GLN A 185 -15.92 6.72 25.41
CA GLN A 185 -16.72 6.99 26.61
C GLN A 185 -16.23 6.25 27.86
N ASN A 186 -15.78 5.00 27.72
CA ASN A 186 -15.57 4.11 28.87
C ASN A 186 -14.09 3.81 29.19
N GLU A 187 -13.18 3.98 28.23
CA GLU A 187 -11.79 3.58 28.38
C GLU A 187 -10.85 4.77 28.68
N ILE A 188 -9.74 4.49 29.36
CA ILE A 188 -8.73 5.49 29.76
C ILE A 188 -8.11 6.23 28.56
N PRO A 189 -7.52 7.44 28.75
CA PRO A 189 -6.90 8.22 27.68
C PRO A 189 -5.91 7.41 26.83
N GLY A 190 -6.09 7.40 25.51
CA GLY A 190 -5.25 6.72 24.52
C GLY A 190 -5.87 6.78 23.13
N ASP A 191 -5.06 6.86 22.09
CA ASP A 191 -5.56 7.04 20.73
C ASP A 191 -6.08 5.71 20.15
N ILE A 192 -7.01 5.84 19.20
CA ILE A 192 -7.70 4.72 18.55
C ILE A 192 -7.23 4.61 17.11
N LEU A 193 -6.91 3.40 16.67
CA LEU A 193 -6.64 3.07 15.27
C LEU A 193 -7.69 2.09 14.75
N ILE A 194 -8.41 2.46 13.70
CA ILE A 194 -9.44 1.64 13.06
C ILE A 194 -8.92 1.16 11.70
N PHE A 195 -9.00 -0.14 11.43
CA PHE A 195 -8.71 -0.72 10.12
C PHE A 195 -10.00 -0.94 9.31
N LEU A 196 -10.07 -0.34 8.11
CA LEU A 196 -11.12 -0.53 7.11
C LEU A 196 -10.50 -0.88 5.74
N THR A 197 -11.31 -1.24 4.73
CA THR A 197 -10.77 -1.85 3.52
C THR A 197 -10.43 -0.85 2.42
N GLY A 198 -11.16 0.28 2.33
CA GLY A 198 -11.04 1.22 1.21
C GLY A 198 -11.36 2.68 1.55
N GLN A 199 -11.10 3.57 0.58
CA GLN A 199 -11.31 5.02 0.72
C GLN A 199 -12.76 5.38 1.08
N GLU A 200 -13.74 4.84 0.35
CA GLU A 200 -15.15 5.17 0.54
C GLU A 200 -15.62 4.82 1.96
N GLU A 201 -15.24 3.64 2.46
CA GLU A 201 -15.54 3.17 3.82
C GLU A 201 -14.87 4.04 4.88
N VAL A 202 -13.60 4.43 4.66
CA VAL A 202 -12.86 5.33 5.56
C VAL A 202 -13.55 6.68 5.63
N GLU A 203 -13.91 7.28 4.49
CA GLU A 203 -14.59 8.58 4.46
C GLU A 203 -15.98 8.52 5.12
N GLN A 204 -16.73 7.43 4.90
CA GLN A 204 -18.02 7.21 5.55
C GLN A 204 -17.88 7.12 7.08
N ALA A 205 -16.94 6.31 7.58
CA ALA A 205 -16.68 6.18 9.01
C ALA A 205 -16.20 7.50 9.64
N VAL A 206 -15.34 8.24 8.94
CA VAL A 206 -14.85 9.56 9.38
C VAL A 206 -16.01 10.56 9.47
N SER A 207 -16.93 10.58 8.50
CA SER A 207 -18.10 11.45 8.56
C SER A 207 -18.95 11.16 9.79
N MET A 208 -19.27 9.88 10.04
CA MET A 208 -20.08 9.47 11.20
C MET A 208 -19.41 9.84 12.53
N LEU A 209 -18.09 9.67 12.65
CA LEU A 209 -17.34 10.05 13.85
C LEU A 209 -17.26 11.58 14.04
N ILE A 210 -17.15 12.36 12.96
CA ILE A 210 -17.16 13.83 13.03
C ILE A 210 -18.52 14.34 13.47
N ASP A 211 -19.61 13.76 12.98
CA ASP A 211 -20.96 14.16 13.38
C ASP A 211 -21.20 13.87 14.87
N PHE A 212 -20.77 12.69 15.35
CA PHE A 212 -20.76 12.39 16.78
C PHE A 212 -19.92 13.38 17.61
N ALA A 213 -18.73 13.76 17.12
CA ALA A 213 -17.86 14.71 17.80
C ALA A 213 -18.47 16.14 17.87
N ARG A 214 -19.28 16.53 16.88
CA ARG A 214 -20.01 17.82 16.88
C ARG A 214 -21.10 17.83 17.95
N ASP A 215 -21.83 16.74 18.11
CA ASP A 215 -22.87 16.61 19.13
C ASP A 215 -22.30 16.62 20.55
N GLN A 216 -21.13 16.00 20.75
CA GLN A 216 -20.42 16.00 22.04
C GLN A 216 -19.91 17.38 22.48
N LYS A 217 -19.50 18.25 21.55
CA LYS A 217 -19.02 19.61 21.89
C LYS A 217 -20.02 20.46 22.68
N ARG A 218 -21.31 20.10 22.66
CA ARG A 218 -22.37 20.78 23.42
C ARG A 218 -22.37 20.40 24.91
N LYS A 219 -21.64 19.34 25.32
CA LYS A 219 -21.48 18.93 26.73
C LYS A 219 -20.10 19.36 27.23
N SER A 220 -20.06 20.23 28.23
CA SER A 220 -18.89 21.04 28.60
C SER A 220 -17.71 20.28 29.24
N ASP A 221 -17.82 19.00 29.56
CA ASP A 221 -16.87 18.31 30.46
C ASP A 221 -16.31 16.97 29.92
N SER A 222 -16.28 16.80 28.60
CA SER A 222 -15.81 15.56 27.96
C SER A 222 -14.50 15.74 27.17
N MET A 223 -13.69 14.68 27.14
CA MET A 223 -12.50 14.58 26.30
C MET A 223 -12.90 14.83 24.83
N LYS A 224 -12.18 15.70 24.12
CA LYS A 224 -12.51 16.03 22.73
C LYS A 224 -12.05 14.93 21.78
N ILE A 225 -12.71 14.78 20.64
CA ILE A 225 -12.34 13.81 19.59
C ILE A 225 -11.68 14.56 18.43
N PHE A 226 -10.58 14.01 17.93
CA PHE A 226 -9.94 14.44 16.68
C PHE A 226 -9.84 13.27 15.71
N VAL A 227 -10.62 13.31 14.62
CA VAL A 227 -10.71 12.21 13.64
C VAL A 227 -9.81 12.48 12.44
N VAL A 228 -9.03 11.50 12.00
CA VAL A 228 -8.10 11.63 10.86
C VAL A 228 -8.20 10.42 9.91
N PRO A 229 -8.46 10.61 8.61
CA PRO A 229 -8.37 9.54 7.61
C PRO A 229 -6.92 9.22 7.24
N LEU A 230 -6.64 7.97 6.88
CA LEU A 230 -5.33 7.53 6.38
C LEU A 230 -5.46 6.42 5.32
N TYR A 231 -5.45 6.79 4.04
CA TYR A 231 -5.51 5.88 2.89
C TYR A 231 -4.56 6.33 1.76
N GLY A 232 -4.28 5.46 0.79
CA GLY A 232 -3.14 5.63 -0.15
C GLY A 232 -3.27 6.82 -1.11
N ALA A 233 -4.49 7.13 -1.53
CA ALA A 233 -4.79 8.27 -2.41
C ALA A 233 -4.81 9.63 -1.67
N LEU A 234 -4.71 9.64 -0.33
CA LEU A 234 -4.78 10.86 0.47
C LEU A 234 -3.54 11.74 0.23
N PRO A 235 -3.65 13.08 0.09
CA PRO A 235 -2.50 13.95 -0.07
C PRO A 235 -1.53 13.90 1.13
N MET A 236 -0.22 14.01 0.88
CA MET A 236 0.80 13.88 1.93
C MET A 236 0.61 14.84 3.11
N ALA A 237 0.23 16.10 2.84
CA ALA A 237 -0.03 17.09 3.89
C ALA A 237 -1.15 16.68 4.87
N GLU A 238 -2.10 15.86 4.42
CA GLU A 238 -3.16 15.31 5.27
C GLU A 238 -2.72 14.03 5.96
N GLN A 239 -1.97 13.16 5.28
CA GLN A 239 -1.40 11.96 5.90
C GLN A 239 -0.53 12.29 7.11
N ILE A 240 0.28 13.35 7.04
CA ILE A 240 1.14 13.81 8.15
C ILE A 240 0.32 14.10 9.42
N LYS A 241 -0.94 14.53 9.30
CA LYS A 241 -1.79 14.83 10.47
C LYS A 241 -2.03 13.60 11.34
N ALA A 242 -2.02 12.39 10.79
CA ALA A 242 -2.18 11.15 11.56
C ALA A 242 -1.00 10.93 12.53
N PHE A 243 0.19 11.41 12.17
CA PHE A 243 1.43 11.22 12.95
C PHE A 243 1.68 12.32 13.97
N LYS A 244 1.02 13.47 13.84
CA LYS A 244 1.19 14.56 14.81
C LYS A 244 0.61 14.16 16.18
N PRO A 245 1.32 14.46 17.28
CA PRO A 245 0.77 14.28 18.62
C PRO A 245 -0.38 15.27 18.85
N VAL A 246 -1.34 14.87 19.68
CA VAL A 246 -2.46 15.72 20.11
C VAL A 246 -2.35 16.02 21.61
N ALA A 247 -3.02 17.10 22.05
CA ALA A 247 -3.06 17.45 23.47
C ALA A 247 -3.74 16.34 24.30
N ARG A 248 -3.36 16.19 25.58
CA ARG A 248 -3.87 15.11 26.46
C ARG A 248 -5.39 15.13 26.68
N SER A 249 -6.04 16.27 26.50
CA SER A 249 -7.50 16.43 26.58
C SER A 249 -8.24 16.03 25.30
N VAL A 250 -7.51 15.54 24.28
CA VAL A 250 -8.04 15.16 22.97
C VAL A 250 -7.66 13.71 22.68
N ARG A 251 -8.64 12.89 22.31
CA ARG A 251 -8.41 11.55 21.76
C ARG A 251 -8.33 11.62 20.25
N LYS A 252 -7.22 11.15 19.67
CA LYS A 252 -7.12 11.01 18.22
C LYS A 252 -7.69 9.67 17.79
N ILE A 253 -8.53 9.69 16.76
CA ILE A 253 -9.07 8.49 16.12
C ILE A 253 -8.56 8.48 14.68
N VAL A 254 -7.66 7.56 14.37
CA VAL A 254 -7.13 7.38 13.02
C VAL A 254 -7.91 6.25 12.35
N VAL A 255 -8.56 6.56 11.21
CA VAL A 255 -9.28 5.57 10.41
C VAL A 255 -8.42 5.27 9.18
N SER A 256 -7.89 4.05 9.08
CA SER A 256 -6.88 3.70 8.08
C SER A 256 -7.20 2.42 7.32
N THR A 257 -6.64 2.31 6.11
CA THR A 257 -6.52 1.01 5.42
C THR A 257 -5.31 0.22 5.94
N ASN A 258 -4.90 -0.83 5.24
CA ASN A 258 -3.68 -1.60 5.52
C ASN A 258 -2.35 -0.80 5.50
N ILE A 259 -2.39 0.52 5.26
CA ILE A 259 -1.21 1.40 5.33
C ILE A 259 -0.62 1.44 6.73
N ALA A 260 -1.46 1.48 7.77
CA ALA A 260 -1.02 1.51 9.15
C ALA A 260 -0.54 0.14 9.69
N GLU A 261 -0.70 -0.95 8.93
CA GLU A 261 -0.41 -2.33 9.36
C GLU A 261 1.07 -2.63 9.54
N ALA A 262 1.92 -2.20 8.60
CA ALA A 262 3.35 -2.54 8.58
C ALA A 262 4.24 -1.29 8.47
N SER A 263 3.90 -0.35 7.60
CA SER A 263 4.87 0.60 7.07
C SER A 263 5.05 1.90 7.86
N VAL A 264 4.18 2.21 8.84
CA VAL A 264 4.29 3.47 9.59
C VAL A 264 3.90 3.30 11.05
N THR A 265 4.62 3.97 11.96
CA THR A 265 4.31 3.98 13.40
C THR A 265 3.52 5.24 13.74
N ILE A 266 2.26 5.07 14.17
CA ILE A 266 1.48 6.17 14.73
C ILE A 266 1.72 6.17 16.24
N THR A 267 2.27 7.26 16.76
CA THR A 267 2.49 7.42 18.20
C THR A 267 1.17 7.69 18.92
N GLY A 268 0.99 7.10 20.10
CA GLY A 268 -0.16 7.34 20.99
C GLY A 268 -1.28 6.28 20.90
N ILE A 269 -1.20 5.35 19.94
CA ILE A 269 -2.21 4.29 19.78
C ILE A 269 -2.16 3.35 20.98
N ALA A 270 -3.31 3.20 21.64
CA ALA A 270 -3.52 2.22 22.71
C ALA A 270 -4.69 1.27 22.42
N TYR A 271 -5.58 1.64 21.49
CA TYR A 271 -6.73 0.85 21.11
C TYR A 271 -6.73 0.61 19.60
N VAL A 272 -6.91 -0.64 19.20
CA VAL A 272 -7.05 -1.03 17.80
C VAL A 272 -8.45 -1.62 17.58
N ILE A 273 -9.10 -1.23 16.49
CA ILE A 273 -10.35 -1.83 16.01
C ILE A 273 -10.06 -2.44 14.65
N ASP A 274 -10.27 -3.74 14.52
CA ASP A 274 -9.99 -4.50 13.32
C ASP A 274 -11.28 -5.06 12.71
N CYS A 275 -11.64 -4.58 11.51
CA CYS A 275 -12.77 -5.12 10.75
C CYS A 275 -12.53 -6.55 10.23
N CYS A 276 -11.30 -7.07 10.33
CA CYS A 276 -10.92 -8.41 9.87
C CYS A 276 -11.03 -8.63 8.34
N PHE A 277 -11.16 -7.55 7.57
CA PHE A 277 -11.10 -7.56 6.10
C PHE A 277 -9.92 -6.74 5.56
N VAL A 278 -9.56 -7.04 4.32
CA VAL A 278 -8.55 -6.32 3.54
C VAL A 278 -8.91 -6.36 2.07
N LYS A 279 -8.65 -5.26 1.36
CA LYS A 279 -8.79 -5.21 -0.10
C LYS A 279 -7.48 -5.64 -0.74
N LEU A 280 -7.50 -6.76 -1.47
CA LEU A 280 -6.32 -7.34 -2.14
C LEU A 280 -6.52 -7.38 -3.66
N LYS A 281 -5.40 -7.30 -4.37
CA LYS A 281 -5.34 -7.49 -5.82
C LYS A 281 -5.43 -8.98 -6.13
N TYR A 282 -6.32 -9.34 -7.06
CA TYR A 282 -6.57 -10.69 -7.52
C TYR A 282 -6.65 -10.71 -9.05
N PHE A 283 -5.87 -11.55 -9.69
CA PHE A 283 -5.87 -11.75 -11.12
C PHE A 283 -6.92 -12.80 -11.51
N ASN A 284 -7.89 -12.41 -12.35
CA ASN A 284 -8.83 -13.34 -12.94
C ASN A 284 -8.28 -13.85 -14.28
N ARG A 285 -7.98 -15.15 -14.34
CA ARG A 285 -7.43 -15.79 -15.53
C ARG A 285 -8.36 -15.76 -16.73
N HIS A 286 -9.68 -15.88 -16.51
CA HIS A 286 -10.64 -16.03 -17.63
C HIS A 286 -10.84 -14.70 -18.35
N SER A 287 -10.76 -13.61 -17.61
CA SER A 287 -10.84 -12.25 -18.14
C SER A 287 -9.47 -11.60 -18.34
N CYS A 288 -8.37 -12.31 -18.07
CA CYS A 288 -6.98 -11.82 -18.10
C CYS A 288 -6.79 -10.44 -17.44
N THR A 289 -7.43 -10.20 -16.30
CA THR A 289 -7.46 -8.88 -15.68
C THR A 289 -7.32 -8.88 -14.17
N ASP A 290 -6.75 -7.79 -13.67
CA ASP A 290 -6.51 -7.56 -12.25
C ASP A 290 -7.71 -6.87 -11.57
N SER A 291 -8.36 -7.57 -10.62
CA SER A 291 -9.44 -7.04 -9.78
C SER A 291 -8.95 -6.69 -8.39
N LEU A 292 -9.68 -5.79 -7.73
CA LEU A 292 -9.57 -5.61 -6.29
C LEU A 292 -10.75 -6.32 -5.62
N ALA A 293 -10.46 -7.34 -4.81
CA ALA A 293 -11.45 -8.07 -4.04
C ALA A 293 -11.28 -7.77 -2.55
N ILE A 294 -12.40 -7.63 -1.84
CA ILE A 294 -12.41 -7.60 -0.38
C ILE A 294 -12.38 -9.04 0.10
N VAL A 295 -11.38 -9.39 0.90
CA VAL A 295 -11.19 -10.73 1.46
C VAL A 295 -10.90 -10.65 2.95
N PRO A 296 -11.18 -11.71 3.72
CA PRO A 296 -10.76 -11.79 5.12
C PRO A 296 -9.24 -11.65 5.26
N VAL A 297 -8.80 -11.10 6.39
CA VAL A 297 -7.37 -11.02 6.72
C VAL A 297 -6.81 -12.39 7.09
N SER A 298 -5.49 -12.52 7.01
CA SER A 298 -4.79 -13.66 7.63
C SER A 298 -4.60 -13.43 9.13
N GLN A 299 -4.39 -14.50 9.88
CA GLN A 299 -4.10 -14.43 11.32
C GLN A 299 -2.84 -13.58 11.57
N ALA A 300 -1.77 -13.78 10.79
CA ALA A 300 -0.55 -12.98 10.89
C ALA A 300 -0.80 -11.47 10.64
N SER A 301 -1.68 -11.11 9.71
CA SER A 301 -2.05 -9.72 9.45
C SER A 301 -2.84 -9.12 10.63
N ALA A 302 -3.80 -9.87 11.17
CA ALA A 302 -4.58 -9.45 12.34
C ALA A 302 -3.72 -9.29 13.60
N GLU A 303 -2.69 -10.11 13.77
CA GLU A 303 -1.71 -9.98 14.84
C GLU A 303 -0.84 -8.73 14.68
N GLN A 304 -0.40 -8.41 13.45
CA GLN A 304 0.31 -7.16 13.18
C GLN A 304 -0.55 -5.93 13.46
N ARG A 305 -1.84 -5.98 13.12
CA ARG A 305 -2.81 -4.94 13.43
C ARG A 305 -2.97 -4.77 14.94
N ALA A 306 -3.20 -5.87 15.67
CA ALA A 306 -3.31 -5.84 17.13
C ALA A 306 -2.03 -5.31 17.81
N GLY A 307 -0.86 -5.71 17.32
CA GLY A 307 0.45 -5.25 17.80
C GLY A 307 0.66 -3.74 17.68
N ARG A 308 -0.19 -3.00 16.95
CA ARG A 308 -0.16 -1.52 16.93
C ARG A 308 -0.59 -0.89 18.24
N ALA A 309 -1.40 -1.58 19.04
CA ALA A 309 -1.82 -1.11 20.36
C ALA A 309 -0.70 -1.22 21.41
N GLY A 310 0.21 -2.19 21.25
CA GLY A 310 1.23 -2.56 22.27
C GLY A 310 2.58 -1.86 22.14
N ARG A 311 2.72 -0.79 21.34
CA ARG A 311 4.03 -0.19 21.03
C ARG A 311 4.60 0.73 22.10
N ILE A 312 3.73 1.40 22.85
CA ILE A 312 4.13 2.42 23.83
C ILE A 312 3.78 1.96 25.25
N ARG A 313 2.66 1.28 25.41
CA ARG A 313 2.12 0.77 26.67
C ARG A 313 1.15 -0.37 26.38
N SER A 314 0.66 -1.03 27.43
CA SER A 314 -0.38 -2.06 27.29
C SER A 314 -1.62 -1.47 26.60
N GLY A 315 -2.18 -2.24 25.69
CA GLY A 315 -3.27 -1.80 24.82
C GLY A 315 -4.35 -2.86 24.67
N LYS A 316 -5.41 -2.53 23.92
CA LYS A 316 -6.49 -3.46 23.62
C LYS A 316 -6.76 -3.51 22.11
N ALA A 317 -7.05 -4.68 21.58
CA ALA A 317 -7.47 -4.86 20.20
C ALA A 317 -8.87 -5.49 20.15
N PHE A 318 -9.77 -4.85 19.41
CA PHE A 318 -11.15 -5.28 19.23
C PHE A 318 -11.34 -5.79 17.80
N ARG A 319 -11.50 -7.10 17.65
CA ARG A 319 -11.76 -7.77 16.38
C ARG A 319 -13.26 -7.89 16.18
N LEU A 320 -13.75 -7.44 15.03
CA LEU A 320 -15.17 -7.48 14.66
C LEU A 320 -15.62 -8.84 14.10
N CYS A 321 -14.85 -9.90 14.33
CA CYS A 321 -15.20 -11.28 14.02
C CYS A 321 -15.32 -12.10 15.31
N THR A 322 -16.00 -13.24 15.21
CA THR A 322 -16.04 -14.22 16.30
C THR A 322 -14.67 -14.91 16.44
N GLU A 323 -14.41 -15.45 17.63
CA GLU A 323 -13.19 -16.22 17.88
C GLU A 323 -13.14 -17.49 17.02
N GLU A 324 -14.29 -18.17 16.85
CA GLU A 324 -14.41 -19.34 15.99
C GLU A 324 -14.08 -19.03 14.53
N ASP A 325 -14.55 -17.90 14.01
CA ASP A 325 -14.26 -17.51 12.63
C ASP A 325 -12.82 -17.03 12.48
N PHE A 326 -12.24 -16.41 13.51
CA PHE A 326 -10.83 -16.03 13.51
C PHE A 326 -9.92 -17.25 13.36
N LEU A 327 -10.21 -18.34 14.06
CA LEU A 327 -9.42 -19.59 13.99
C LEU A 327 -9.52 -20.27 12.62
N LYS A 328 -10.58 -20.04 11.85
CA LYS A 328 -10.74 -20.54 10.48
C LYS A 328 -9.96 -19.73 9.44
N LEU A 329 -9.45 -18.54 9.80
CA LEU A 329 -8.70 -17.69 8.87
C LEU A 329 -7.36 -18.33 8.49
N PRO A 330 -6.85 -18.08 7.27
CA PRO A 330 -5.53 -18.56 6.88
C PRO A 330 -4.43 -17.94 7.75
N ASN A 331 -3.39 -18.71 8.08
CA ASN A 331 -2.28 -18.22 8.89
C ASN A 331 -1.54 -17.06 8.21
N PHE A 332 -1.32 -17.17 6.90
CA PHE A 332 -0.57 -16.20 6.10
C PHE A 332 -1.36 -15.74 4.88
N THR A 333 -1.10 -14.51 4.44
CA THR A 333 -1.69 -13.95 3.22
C THR A 333 -0.99 -14.54 2.01
N VAL A 334 -1.76 -14.97 0.99
CA VAL A 334 -1.21 -15.46 -0.27
C VAL A 334 -0.28 -14.42 -0.91
N PRO A 335 0.96 -14.78 -1.27
CA PRO A 335 1.95 -13.87 -1.86
C PRO A 335 1.45 -13.18 -3.15
N GLU A 336 1.91 -11.95 -3.39
CA GLU A 336 1.47 -11.16 -4.55
C GLU A 336 1.74 -11.82 -5.90
N MET A 337 2.89 -12.49 -6.02
CA MET A 337 3.29 -13.23 -7.22
C MET A 337 2.29 -14.34 -7.60
N GLN A 338 1.55 -14.89 -6.64
CA GLN A 338 0.57 -15.95 -6.91
C GLN A 338 -0.83 -15.40 -7.27
N ARG A 339 -1.05 -14.09 -7.13
CA ARG A 339 -2.39 -13.47 -7.25
C ARG A 339 -2.44 -12.25 -8.19
N SER A 340 -1.36 -11.95 -8.90
CA SER A 340 -1.26 -10.80 -9.81
C SER A 340 -0.90 -11.23 -11.22
N ASN A 341 -1.18 -10.37 -12.20
CA ASN A 341 -0.75 -10.59 -13.58
C ASN A 341 0.79 -10.67 -13.69
N LEU A 342 1.28 -11.78 -14.24
CA LEU A 342 2.71 -12.05 -14.38
C LEU A 342 3.34 -11.55 -15.68
N ALA A 343 2.56 -11.05 -16.65
CA ALA A 343 3.10 -10.62 -17.94
C ALA A 343 4.23 -9.57 -17.82
N PRO A 344 4.14 -8.53 -16.96
CA PRO A 344 5.24 -7.58 -16.78
C PRO A 344 6.50 -8.25 -16.18
N VAL A 345 6.32 -9.17 -15.23
CA VAL A 345 7.43 -9.86 -14.55
C VAL A 345 8.13 -10.81 -15.50
N ILE A 346 7.37 -11.59 -16.27
CA ILE A 346 7.92 -12.54 -17.26
C ILE A 346 8.69 -11.80 -18.35
N LEU A 347 8.16 -10.68 -18.85
CA LEU A 347 8.87 -9.84 -19.83
C LEU A 347 10.22 -9.36 -19.29
N GLN A 348 10.27 -8.92 -18.04
CA GLN A 348 11.52 -8.52 -17.39
C GLN A 348 12.49 -9.69 -17.16
N LEU A 349 12.00 -10.85 -16.72
CA LEU A 349 12.83 -12.05 -16.56
C LEU A 349 13.48 -12.47 -17.89
N LYS A 350 12.71 -12.44 -18.98
CA LYS A 350 13.20 -12.74 -20.33
C LYS A 350 14.24 -11.70 -20.78
N ALA A 351 14.02 -10.41 -20.51
CA ALA A 351 14.98 -9.35 -20.81
C ALA A 351 16.27 -9.45 -19.99
N LEU A 352 16.22 -10.04 -18.78
CA LEU A 352 17.40 -10.37 -17.97
C LEU A 352 18.17 -11.61 -18.49
N GLY A 353 17.69 -12.27 -19.55
CA GLY A 353 18.31 -13.47 -20.13
C GLY A 353 17.86 -14.78 -19.47
N ILE A 354 16.79 -14.77 -18.69
CA ILE A 354 16.26 -16.01 -18.08
C ILE A 354 15.36 -16.69 -19.10
N GLU A 355 15.91 -17.68 -19.81
CA GLU A 355 15.19 -18.43 -20.84
C GLU A 355 14.13 -19.35 -20.23
N ASN A 356 14.49 -20.12 -19.20
CA ASN A 356 13.59 -21.10 -18.59
C ASN A 356 12.96 -20.57 -17.31
N ILE A 357 11.77 -19.99 -17.44
CA ILE A 357 10.98 -19.44 -16.33
C ILE A 357 10.59 -20.54 -15.33
N LEU A 358 10.34 -21.77 -15.79
CA LEU A 358 9.94 -22.89 -14.92
C LEU A 358 11.08 -23.35 -14.01
N ARG A 359 12.33 -23.19 -14.43
CA ARG A 359 13.52 -23.50 -13.62
C ARG A 359 14.00 -22.33 -12.77
N PHE A 360 13.39 -21.16 -12.91
CA PHE A 360 13.76 -20.01 -12.10
C PHE A 360 13.35 -20.24 -10.65
N SER A 361 14.31 -20.08 -9.73
CA SER A 361 14.07 -20.24 -8.30
C SER A 361 13.27 -19.06 -7.76
N PHE A 362 11.95 -19.18 -7.76
CA PHE A 362 11.07 -18.19 -7.14
C PHE A 362 10.99 -18.41 -5.62
N PRO A 363 11.02 -17.35 -4.79
CA PRO A 363 10.74 -17.46 -3.35
C PRO A 363 9.33 -18.00 -3.05
N SER A 364 8.38 -17.72 -3.94
CA SER A 364 7.02 -18.25 -3.88
C SER A 364 6.56 -18.52 -5.31
N ALA A 365 6.75 -19.74 -5.80
CA ALA A 365 6.49 -20.07 -7.20
C ALA A 365 5.06 -19.67 -7.62
N PRO A 366 4.90 -18.97 -8.75
CA PRO A 366 3.58 -18.64 -9.27
C PRO A 366 2.85 -19.90 -9.76
N PRO A 367 1.51 -19.92 -9.73
CA PRO A 367 0.72 -20.96 -10.35
C PRO A 367 1.01 -21.10 -11.85
N SER A 368 1.11 -22.33 -12.36
CA SER A 368 1.44 -22.61 -13.77
C SER A 368 0.45 -22.00 -14.75
N ASN A 369 -0.84 -21.99 -14.40
CA ASN A 369 -1.89 -21.35 -15.19
C ASN A 369 -1.68 -19.84 -15.36
N HIS A 370 -1.18 -19.13 -14.34
CA HIS A 370 -0.88 -17.70 -14.46
C HIS A 370 0.33 -17.44 -15.36
N VAL A 371 1.34 -18.33 -15.30
CA VAL A 371 2.51 -18.26 -16.18
C VAL A 371 2.10 -18.47 -17.63
N ILE A 372 1.25 -19.47 -17.90
CA ILE A 372 0.71 -19.74 -19.24
C ILE A 372 -0.03 -18.53 -19.78
N SER A 373 -1.01 -17.99 -19.04
CA SER A 373 -1.77 -16.82 -19.51
C SER A 373 -0.90 -15.58 -19.75
N ALA A 374 0.17 -15.42 -18.98
CA ALA A 374 1.13 -14.33 -19.19
C ALA A 374 1.99 -14.53 -20.44
N ILE A 375 2.44 -15.76 -20.73
CA ILE A 375 3.17 -16.11 -21.96
C ILE A 375 2.27 -15.95 -23.17
N GLU A 376 1.02 -16.45 -23.12
CA GLU A 376 0.02 -16.30 -24.17
C GLU A 376 -0.21 -14.81 -24.51
N LEU A 377 -0.34 -13.96 -23.49
CA LEU A 377 -0.49 -12.51 -23.69
C LEU A 377 0.75 -11.91 -24.35
N LEU A 378 1.96 -12.24 -23.88
CA LEU A 378 3.20 -11.69 -24.44
C LEU A 378 3.45 -12.18 -25.88
N TYR A 379 3.10 -13.42 -26.18
CA TYR A 379 3.11 -13.96 -27.54
C TYR A 379 2.10 -13.23 -28.43
N ALA A 380 0.85 -13.04 -27.96
CA ALA A 380 -0.17 -12.29 -28.70
C ALA A 380 0.23 -10.82 -28.95
N LEU A 381 1.02 -10.21 -28.05
CA LEU A 381 1.57 -8.86 -28.23
C LEU A 381 2.80 -8.82 -29.17
N GLY A 382 3.31 -9.98 -29.61
CA GLY A 382 4.53 -10.10 -30.41
C GLY A 382 5.82 -9.85 -29.62
N ALA A 383 5.75 -9.83 -28.29
CA ALA A 383 6.92 -9.67 -27.43
C ALA A 383 7.75 -10.97 -27.34
N LEU A 384 7.11 -12.12 -27.52
CA LEU A 384 7.74 -13.44 -27.57
C LEU A 384 7.52 -14.09 -28.94
N ASP A 385 8.49 -14.87 -29.39
CA ASP A 385 8.40 -15.70 -30.60
C ASP A 385 7.77 -17.09 -30.31
N ASP A 386 7.67 -17.93 -31.34
CA ASP A 386 7.13 -19.31 -31.24
C ASP A 386 7.96 -20.22 -30.31
N ASN A 387 9.23 -19.87 -30.08
CA ASN A 387 10.12 -20.58 -29.16
C ASN A 387 10.07 -20.01 -27.74
N GLY A 388 9.27 -18.96 -27.50
CA GLY A 388 9.18 -18.25 -26.24
C GLY A 388 10.42 -17.40 -25.92
N ALA A 389 11.25 -17.09 -26.91
CA ALA A 389 12.36 -16.14 -26.79
C ALA A 389 11.87 -14.70 -27.01
N LEU A 390 12.62 -13.74 -26.45
CA LEU A 390 12.28 -12.32 -26.56
C LEU A 390 12.52 -11.83 -27.99
N THR A 391 11.51 -11.23 -28.62
CA THR A 391 11.65 -10.72 -29.99
C THR A 391 12.52 -9.47 -30.03
N SER A 392 13.27 -9.31 -31.13
CA SER A 392 14.08 -8.11 -31.40
C SER A 392 13.59 -7.44 -32.68
N PRO A 393 13.35 -6.12 -32.71
CA PRO A 393 13.58 -5.18 -31.60
C PRO A 393 12.40 -5.03 -30.61
N LEU A 394 11.20 -5.51 -30.97
CA LEU A 394 9.96 -5.19 -30.26
C LEU A 394 9.96 -5.64 -28.79
N GLY A 395 10.17 -6.92 -28.50
CA GLY A 395 10.16 -7.45 -27.14
C GLY A 395 11.22 -6.82 -26.23
N VAL A 396 12.43 -6.61 -26.77
CA VAL A 396 13.52 -5.91 -26.07
C VAL A 396 13.11 -4.49 -25.68
N GLN A 397 12.56 -3.73 -26.61
CA GLN A 397 12.11 -2.36 -26.35
C GLN A 397 10.94 -2.30 -25.38
N MET A 398 10.01 -3.26 -25.46
CA MET A 398 8.88 -3.34 -24.52
C MET A 398 9.35 -3.51 -23.07
N ALA A 399 10.45 -4.24 -22.86
CA ALA A 399 11.02 -4.49 -21.53
C ALA A 399 11.74 -3.28 -20.92
N GLU A 400 12.18 -2.32 -21.73
CA GLU A 400 12.81 -1.09 -21.25
C GLU A 400 11.81 -0.10 -20.64
N PHE A 401 10.54 -0.17 -21.04
CA PHE A 401 9.50 0.70 -20.49
C PHE A 401 9.06 0.24 -19.10
N PRO A 402 8.94 1.16 -18.11
CA PRO A 402 8.41 0.85 -16.79
C PRO A 402 6.88 0.80 -16.79
N LEU A 403 6.28 0.17 -17.81
CA LEU A 403 4.84 0.12 -18.05
C LEU A 403 4.34 -1.32 -18.21
N HIS A 404 3.02 -1.47 -18.15
CA HIS A 404 2.40 -2.75 -18.50
C HIS A 404 2.69 -3.08 -19.98
N PRO A 405 2.96 -4.35 -20.36
CA PRO A 405 3.30 -4.73 -21.73
C PRO A 405 2.33 -4.19 -22.79
N MET A 406 1.03 -4.17 -22.51
CA MET A 406 0.02 -3.57 -23.41
C MET A 406 0.27 -2.07 -23.68
N PHE A 407 0.64 -1.30 -22.65
CA PHE A 407 0.97 0.12 -22.80
C PHE A 407 2.33 0.32 -23.49
N SER A 408 3.29 -0.56 -23.23
CA SER A 408 4.57 -0.54 -23.94
C SER A 408 4.38 -0.82 -25.43
N LYS A 409 3.57 -1.83 -25.79
CA LYS A 409 3.22 -2.15 -27.18
C LYS A 409 2.45 -1.01 -27.84
N LEU A 410 1.48 -0.43 -27.14
CA LEU A 410 0.76 0.78 -27.58
C LEU A 410 1.73 1.92 -27.91
N LEU A 411 2.69 2.22 -27.03
CA LEU A 411 3.66 3.30 -27.27
C LEU A 411 4.59 3.01 -28.45
N LEU A 412 4.99 1.75 -28.63
CA LEU A 412 5.87 1.35 -29.73
C LEU A 412 5.13 1.30 -31.08
N MET A 413 3.91 0.76 -31.11
CA MET A 413 3.04 0.81 -32.29
C MET A 413 2.63 2.24 -32.60
N SER A 414 2.56 3.08 -31.56
CA SER A 414 2.53 4.52 -31.72
C SER A 414 3.79 5.12 -32.31
N GLY A 415 4.59 4.37 -33.07
CA GLY A 415 5.55 4.81 -34.09
C GLY A 415 4.94 4.90 -35.51
N GLU A 416 4.01 4.00 -35.84
CA GLU A 416 3.63 3.64 -37.21
C GLU A 416 2.40 4.40 -37.80
N PHE A 417 1.53 4.96 -36.97
CA PHE A 417 0.17 5.50 -37.24
C PHE A 417 -0.06 7.01 -37.07
N ASN A 418 0.95 7.81 -36.79
CA ASN A 418 0.82 9.28 -36.80
C ASN A 418 0.33 10.05 -35.54
N CYS A 419 0.44 9.51 -34.30
CA CYS A 419 0.33 10.28 -33.03
C CYS A 419 0.92 9.64 -31.71
N THR A 420 2.21 9.84 -31.45
CA THR A 420 2.89 9.43 -30.19
C THR A 420 2.62 10.43 -29.10
N GLU A 421 2.45 11.71 -29.42
CA GLU A 421 2.29 12.78 -28.44
C GLU A 421 1.01 12.62 -27.62
N GLU A 422 -0.07 12.25 -28.28
CA GLU A 422 -1.37 12.03 -27.69
C GLU A 422 -1.41 10.69 -26.98
N VAL A 423 -0.81 9.64 -27.55
CA VAL A 423 -0.67 8.34 -26.86
C VAL A 423 0.20 8.47 -25.60
N LEU A 424 1.28 9.24 -25.64
CA LEU A 424 2.10 9.56 -24.48
C LEU A 424 1.29 10.28 -23.41
N THR A 425 0.44 11.22 -23.84
CA THR A 425 -0.45 11.96 -22.96
C THR A 425 -1.46 11.03 -22.31
N ILE A 426 -2.12 10.18 -23.10
CA ILE A 426 -3.08 9.18 -22.63
C ILE A 426 -2.39 8.19 -21.67
N ALA A 427 -1.24 7.63 -22.04
CA ALA A 427 -0.47 6.71 -21.21
C ALA A 427 -0.02 7.33 -19.89
N ALA A 428 0.30 8.64 -19.87
CA ALA A 428 0.62 9.37 -18.66
C ALA A 428 -0.63 9.64 -17.80
N MET A 429 -1.75 10.00 -18.43
CA MET A 429 -3.02 10.26 -17.75
C MET A 429 -3.62 8.99 -17.12
N LEU A 430 -3.52 7.84 -17.79
CA LEU A 430 -4.00 6.54 -17.27
C LEU A 430 -3.21 6.06 -16.03
N GLN A 431 -1.98 6.53 -15.85
CA GLN A 431 -1.20 6.24 -14.64
C GLN A 431 -1.60 7.10 -13.43
N VAL A 432 -2.42 8.13 -13.63
CA VAL A 432 -2.88 9.03 -12.59
C VAL A 432 -4.27 8.62 -12.12
N GLN A 433 -4.38 8.28 -10.84
CA GLN A 433 -5.67 7.97 -10.23
C GLN A 433 -6.48 9.25 -9.96
N ASN A 434 -7.79 9.17 -10.18
CA ASN A 434 -8.76 10.22 -9.85
C ASN A 434 -8.40 11.58 -10.47
N VAL A 435 -8.29 11.64 -11.80
CA VAL A 435 -8.09 12.89 -12.57
C VAL A 435 -9.15 13.92 -12.21
N PHE A 436 -10.41 13.49 -12.10
CA PHE A 436 -11.51 14.29 -11.60
C PHE A 436 -11.68 14.11 -10.09
N LYS A 437 -11.64 15.20 -9.34
CA LYS A 437 -11.80 15.23 -7.88
C LYS A 437 -12.78 16.33 -7.47
N ALA A 438 -13.82 15.95 -6.75
CA ALA A 438 -14.75 16.89 -6.11
C ALA A 438 -14.84 16.61 -4.61
N ALA A 439 -15.22 17.64 -3.83
CA ALA A 439 -15.50 17.48 -2.42
C ALA A 439 -16.75 16.60 -2.20
N PRO A 440 -16.83 15.86 -1.06
CA PRO A 440 -18.02 15.10 -0.70
C PRO A 440 -19.27 15.99 -0.75
N GLY A 441 -20.33 15.53 -1.42
CA GLY A 441 -21.58 16.29 -1.62
C GLY A 441 -21.68 17.06 -2.93
N ARG A 442 -20.59 17.29 -3.67
CA ARG A 442 -20.58 18.05 -4.95
C ARG A 442 -20.60 17.16 -6.21
N LYS A 443 -21.41 16.09 -6.20
CA LYS A 443 -21.46 15.12 -7.31
C LYS A 443 -21.99 15.74 -8.62
N LEU A 444 -22.92 16.70 -8.54
CA LEU A 444 -23.50 17.35 -9.73
C LEU A 444 -22.50 18.27 -10.43
N GLU A 445 -21.72 19.03 -9.67
CA GLU A 445 -20.63 19.88 -10.19
C GLU A 445 -19.58 19.02 -10.90
N LEU A 446 -19.20 17.89 -10.30
CA LEU A 446 -18.28 16.92 -10.91
C LEU A 446 -18.79 16.39 -12.26
N LYS A 447 -20.08 16.04 -12.34
CA LYS A 447 -20.69 15.58 -13.60
C LYS A 447 -20.66 16.67 -14.66
N ARG A 448 -21.03 17.91 -14.32
CA ARG A 448 -20.96 19.05 -15.24
C ARG A 448 -19.53 19.31 -15.72
N ALA A 449 -18.56 19.25 -14.81
CA ALA A 449 -17.16 19.42 -15.17
C ALA A 449 -16.66 18.32 -16.11
N LYS A 450 -17.02 17.05 -15.86
CA LYS A 450 -16.71 15.94 -16.78
C LYS A 450 -17.32 16.15 -18.16
N TRP A 451 -18.59 16.55 -18.24
CA TRP A 451 -19.26 16.80 -19.51
C TRP A 451 -18.64 17.91 -20.36
N LYS A 452 -17.94 18.88 -19.76
CA LYS A 452 -17.22 19.90 -20.53
C LYS A 452 -16.08 19.34 -21.37
N PHE A 453 -15.48 18.24 -20.94
CA PHE A 453 -14.33 17.63 -21.61
C PHE A 453 -14.69 16.33 -22.34
N ALA A 454 -15.87 15.78 -22.04
CA ALA A 454 -16.35 14.52 -22.59
C ALA A 454 -16.59 14.64 -24.09
N VAL A 455 -16.20 13.59 -24.81
CA VAL A 455 -16.40 13.48 -26.26
C VAL A 455 -16.96 12.11 -26.61
N GLU A 456 -17.65 12.01 -27.76
CA GLU A 456 -18.36 10.79 -28.18
C GLU A 456 -17.38 9.65 -28.54
N GLU A 457 -16.18 10.01 -28.99
CA GLU A 457 -15.10 9.08 -29.34
C GLU A 457 -14.59 8.30 -28.12
N GLY A 458 -14.77 8.85 -26.91
CA GLY A 458 -14.64 8.15 -25.64
C GLY A 458 -13.72 8.79 -24.59
N ASP A 459 -13.47 8.03 -23.54
CA ASP A 459 -12.79 8.49 -22.33
C ASP A 459 -11.30 8.81 -22.56
N PHE A 460 -10.61 8.10 -23.45
CA PHE A 460 -9.19 8.41 -23.72
C PHE A 460 -9.00 9.78 -24.34
N ILE A 461 -9.87 10.15 -25.28
CA ILE A 461 -9.85 11.48 -25.90
C ILE A 461 -10.33 12.54 -24.90
N THR A 462 -11.26 12.18 -24.02
CA THR A 462 -11.65 13.03 -22.88
C THR A 462 -10.44 13.35 -21.98
N LEU A 463 -9.60 12.36 -21.66
CA LEU A 463 -8.38 12.57 -20.88
C LEU A 463 -7.35 13.44 -21.61
N LEU A 464 -7.23 13.28 -22.93
CA LEU A 464 -6.38 14.13 -23.76
C LEU A 464 -6.85 15.60 -23.70
N ASN A 465 -8.15 15.85 -23.88
CA ASN A 465 -8.73 17.19 -23.80
C ASN A 465 -8.50 17.85 -22.44
N VAL A 466 -8.63 17.08 -21.35
CA VAL A 466 -8.33 17.56 -19.99
C VAL A 466 -6.86 17.97 -19.88
N TYR A 467 -5.94 17.15 -20.40
CA TYR A 467 -4.51 17.46 -20.37
C TYR A 467 -4.17 18.71 -21.18
N ASP A 468 -4.70 18.85 -22.38
CA ASP A 468 -4.44 19.99 -23.26
C ASP A 468 -4.99 21.30 -22.67
N ALA A 469 -6.19 21.24 -22.10
CA ALA A 469 -6.78 22.37 -21.38
C ALA A 469 -5.95 22.74 -20.15
N PHE A 470 -5.46 21.75 -19.40
CA PHE A 470 -4.58 21.98 -18.26
C PHE A 470 -3.22 22.56 -18.67
N SER A 471 -2.62 22.07 -19.76
CA SER A 471 -1.31 22.52 -20.25
C SER A 471 -1.31 24.01 -20.62
N LYS A 472 -2.46 24.56 -21.04
CA LYS A 472 -2.63 25.98 -21.37
C LYS A 472 -2.75 26.88 -20.13
N HIS A 473 -3.33 26.39 -19.04
CA HIS A 473 -3.62 27.21 -17.85
C HIS A 473 -2.64 26.96 -16.69
N GLN A 474 -2.23 25.71 -16.45
CA GLN A 474 -1.36 25.22 -15.36
C GLN A 474 -1.64 25.80 -13.97
N ASN A 475 -2.85 26.31 -13.75
CA ASN A 475 -3.22 27.05 -12.54
C ASN A 475 -4.05 26.16 -11.61
N LYS A 476 -3.68 26.16 -10.33
CA LYS A 476 -4.42 25.49 -9.26
C LYS A 476 -5.87 25.97 -9.18
N TYR A 477 -6.11 27.26 -9.30
CA TYR A 477 -7.45 27.85 -9.24
C TYR A 477 -8.35 27.32 -10.38
N TRP A 478 -7.80 27.23 -11.59
CA TRP A 478 -8.51 26.68 -12.76
C TRP A 478 -8.87 25.19 -12.56
N CYS A 479 -7.97 24.42 -11.95
CA CYS A 479 -8.25 23.03 -11.61
C CYS A 479 -9.36 22.90 -10.56
N GLU A 480 -9.35 23.75 -9.53
CA GLU A 480 -10.39 23.78 -8.51
C GLU A 480 -11.77 24.11 -9.11
N GLN A 481 -11.85 25.08 -10.02
CA GLN A 481 -13.09 25.42 -10.74
C GLN A 481 -13.62 24.28 -11.62
N ASN A 482 -12.74 23.48 -12.22
CA ASN A 482 -13.11 22.37 -13.10
C ASN A 482 -13.12 21.00 -12.40
N CYS A 483 -13.09 20.97 -11.06
CA CYS A 483 -13.07 19.71 -10.29
C CYS A 483 -11.94 18.75 -10.73
N LEU A 484 -10.77 19.28 -11.06
CA LEU A 484 -9.60 18.54 -11.51
C LEU A 484 -8.55 18.41 -10.40
N ASN A 485 -7.87 17.28 -10.39
CA ASN A 485 -6.81 17.00 -9.44
C ASN A 485 -5.48 17.62 -9.90
N TYR A 486 -5.19 18.85 -9.47
CA TYR A 486 -3.96 19.59 -9.83
C TYR A 486 -2.67 18.77 -9.61
N LYS A 487 -2.53 18.10 -8.46
CA LYS A 487 -1.35 17.28 -8.15
C LYS A 487 -1.25 16.04 -9.05
N GLY A 488 -2.40 15.46 -9.39
CA GLY A 488 -2.49 14.37 -10.35
C GLY A 488 -2.02 14.79 -11.73
N LEU A 489 -2.49 15.95 -12.21
CA LEU A 489 -2.15 16.47 -13.53
C LEU A 489 -0.67 16.90 -13.64
N LEU A 490 -0.10 17.51 -12.60
CA LEU A 490 1.34 17.78 -12.56
C LEU A 490 2.15 16.48 -12.66
N ARG A 491 1.73 15.42 -11.95
CA ARG A 491 2.36 14.11 -12.05
C ARG A 491 2.20 13.49 -13.45
N ALA A 492 1.05 13.69 -14.12
CA ALA A 492 0.89 13.26 -15.51
C ALA A 492 1.91 13.96 -16.43
N MET A 493 2.14 15.27 -16.26
CA MET A 493 3.17 15.99 -17.02
C MET A 493 4.58 15.44 -16.79
N GLU A 494 4.93 15.14 -15.53
CA GLU A 494 6.22 14.52 -15.18
C GLU A 494 6.39 13.14 -15.85
N ILE A 495 5.36 12.30 -15.79
CA ILE A 495 5.35 10.97 -16.41
C ILE A 495 5.47 11.10 -17.94
N LYS A 496 4.70 12.00 -18.57
CA LYS A 496 4.79 12.25 -20.02
C LYS A 496 6.22 12.62 -20.42
N LEU A 497 6.85 13.51 -19.66
CA LEU A 497 8.22 13.96 -19.91
C LEU A 497 9.26 12.85 -19.73
N GLN A 498 9.07 11.96 -18.74
CA GLN A 498 9.90 10.77 -18.55
C GLN A 498 9.76 9.79 -19.72
N LEU A 499 8.53 9.48 -20.13
CA LEU A 499 8.27 8.57 -21.25
C LEU A 499 8.79 9.15 -22.58
N SER A 500 8.63 10.44 -22.81
CA SER A 500 9.18 11.13 -23.99
C SER A 500 10.71 11.05 -24.04
N LYS A 501 11.39 11.18 -22.90
CA LYS A 501 12.86 10.99 -22.82
C LYS A 501 13.28 9.56 -23.16
N LEU A 502 12.54 8.56 -22.67
CA LEU A 502 12.81 7.15 -22.98
C LEU A 502 12.64 6.87 -24.48
N LEU A 503 11.58 7.38 -25.11
CA LEU A 503 11.36 7.24 -26.56
C LEU A 503 12.45 7.93 -27.40
N LYS A 504 12.91 9.11 -26.99
CA LYS A 504 14.00 9.82 -27.66
C LYS A 504 15.33 9.07 -27.59
N ASN A 505 15.62 8.45 -26.44
CA ASN A 505 16.81 7.63 -26.26
C ASN A 505 16.80 6.38 -27.16
N LEU A 506 15.62 5.86 -27.45
CA LEU A 506 15.42 4.70 -28.31
C LEU A 506 15.53 5.00 -29.82
N LYS A 507 15.76 6.26 -30.24
CA LYS A 507 15.79 6.70 -31.66
C LYS A 507 14.55 6.30 -32.46
N PHE A 508 13.36 6.38 -31.86
CA PHE A 508 12.12 6.05 -32.57
C PHE A 508 11.51 7.26 -33.25
N GLN A 509 11.23 7.09 -34.55
CA GLN A 509 10.28 7.93 -35.26
C GLN A 509 8.89 7.61 -34.70
N MET A 510 8.34 8.67 -34.11
CA MET A 510 7.02 8.77 -33.53
C MET A 510 5.97 8.38 -34.54
N LEU A 511 4.85 7.75 -34.10
CA LEU A 511 3.40 8.13 -34.15
C LEU A 511 2.26 6.97 -34.04
N LEU A 512 1.22 6.97 -33.12
CA LEU A 512 -0.14 6.27 -32.84
C LEU A 512 -0.59 4.76 -32.50
N ILE A 513 -1.50 4.60 -31.49
CA ILE A 513 -2.62 3.59 -31.20
C ILE A 513 -2.32 2.14 -30.69
N LYS A 514 -3.13 1.37 -29.87
CA LYS A 514 -4.31 1.45 -28.91
C LYS A 514 -4.13 0.40 -27.77
N SER A 515 -4.88 0.44 -26.65
CA SER A 515 -5.14 -0.77 -25.81
C SER A 515 -6.37 -0.67 -24.87
N TYR A 516 -7.06 -1.79 -24.64
CA TYR A 516 -8.26 -2.00 -23.78
C TYR A 516 -7.95 -2.63 -22.42
N ILE A 517 -8.82 -2.44 -21.42
CA ILE A 517 -8.89 -3.25 -20.19
C ILE A 517 -10.35 -3.52 -19.82
N GLN A 518 -10.70 -4.77 -19.48
CA GLN A 518 -12.06 -5.21 -19.15
C GLN A 518 -12.11 -5.92 -17.80
N GLN A 519 -13.04 -5.55 -16.91
CA GLN A 519 -13.46 -6.40 -15.78
C GLN A 519 -14.97 -6.39 -15.65
N LYS A 520 -15.55 -7.54 -15.27
CA LYS A 520 -17.00 -7.73 -15.18
C LYS A 520 -17.64 -6.69 -14.25
N GLU A 521 -18.80 -6.18 -14.68
CA GLU A 521 -19.77 -5.28 -14.02
C GLU A 521 -19.67 -3.75 -14.13
N TYR A 522 -18.54 -3.11 -14.45
CA TYR A 522 -18.55 -1.74 -15.03
C TYR A 522 -17.25 -1.52 -15.79
N MET A 523 -17.31 -1.19 -17.08
CA MET A 523 -16.14 -0.78 -17.84
C MET A 523 -15.78 0.68 -17.51
N ARG A 524 -14.48 0.97 -17.41
CA ARG A 524 -13.95 2.32 -17.18
C ARG A 524 -12.94 2.63 -18.27
N ASP A 525 -12.85 3.90 -18.64
CA ASP A 525 -11.94 4.40 -19.66
C ASP A 525 -12.20 3.74 -21.03
N ILE A 526 -13.44 3.89 -21.53
CA ILE A 526 -13.93 3.23 -22.76
C ILE A 526 -13.77 4.15 -23.96
N THR A 527 -13.34 3.59 -25.08
CA THR A 527 -13.30 4.27 -26.39
C THR A 527 -13.95 3.39 -27.45
N VAL A 528 -14.62 4.03 -28.41
CA VAL A 528 -15.27 3.35 -29.53
C VAL A 528 -14.22 2.82 -30.51
N ILE A 529 -14.45 1.61 -31.03
CA ILE A 529 -13.65 1.00 -32.10
C ILE A 529 -14.55 0.47 -33.21
N GLU A 530 -14.05 0.51 -34.43
CA GLU A 530 -14.63 -0.25 -35.53
C GLU A 530 -14.21 -1.73 -35.42
N PRO A 531 -15.13 -2.70 -35.52
CA PRO A 531 -14.78 -4.12 -35.44
C PRO A 531 -13.74 -4.58 -36.46
N LYS A 532 -13.71 -3.95 -37.64
CA LYS A 532 -12.73 -4.23 -38.71
C LYS A 532 -11.29 -4.06 -38.24
N TRP A 533 -11.04 -3.04 -37.41
CA TRP A 533 -9.71 -2.76 -36.87
C TRP A 533 -9.18 -3.89 -35.98
N LEU A 534 -10.06 -4.63 -35.29
CA LEU A 534 -9.62 -5.76 -34.46
C LEU A 534 -9.01 -6.88 -35.30
N TYR A 535 -9.60 -7.16 -36.45
CA TYR A 535 -9.08 -8.15 -37.39
C TYR A 535 -7.80 -7.66 -38.08
N GLU A 536 -7.77 -6.39 -38.52
CA GLU A 536 -6.60 -5.81 -39.18
C GLU A 536 -5.36 -5.79 -38.27
N PHE A 537 -5.51 -5.44 -36.99
CA PHE A 537 -4.39 -5.29 -36.07
C PHE A 537 -4.00 -6.56 -35.31
N ALA A 538 -4.90 -7.53 -35.19
CA ALA A 538 -4.62 -8.79 -34.51
C ALA A 538 -5.32 -9.98 -35.21
N PRO A 539 -4.96 -10.29 -36.46
CA PRO A 539 -5.57 -11.38 -37.24
C PRO A 539 -5.28 -12.77 -36.64
N HIS A 540 -4.21 -12.90 -35.86
CA HIS A 540 -3.88 -14.10 -35.09
C HIS A 540 -4.78 -14.29 -33.86
N TYR A 541 -5.46 -13.23 -33.41
CA TYR A 541 -6.32 -13.24 -32.22
C TYR A 541 -7.81 -13.15 -32.56
N TYR A 542 -8.16 -12.46 -33.64
CA TYR A 542 -9.53 -12.28 -34.13
C TYR A 542 -9.69 -12.92 -35.50
N GLN A 543 -10.72 -13.76 -35.67
CA GLN A 543 -11.09 -14.35 -36.95
C GLN A 543 -12.40 -13.72 -37.43
N TYR A 544 -12.40 -13.27 -38.69
CA TYR A 544 -13.57 -12.65 -39.33
C TYR A 544 -14.64 -13.71 -39.64
N GLY A 545 -15.91 -13.50 -39.23
CA GLY A 545 -17.04 -14.32 -39.67
C GLY A 545 -17.22 -15.67 -38.94
N THR A 546 -16.84 -15.78 -37.67
CA THR A 546 -17.11 -16.99 -36.86
C THR A 546 -18.52 -16.99 -36.28
N ASP A 547 -19.09 -18.17 -36.01
CA ASP A 547 -20.47 -18.36 -35.47
C ASP A 547 -20.78 -17.56 -34.18
N ARG A 548 -19.74 -17.07 -33.48
CA ARG A 548 -19.89 -16.20 -32.30
C ARG A 548 -20.30 -14.76 -32.63
N GLU A 549 -20.12 -14.28 -33.86
CA GLU A 549 -20.62 -12.97 -34.32
C GLU A 549 -22.11 -13.02 -34.71
N VAL A 550 -22.62 -14.20 -35.11
CA VAL A 550 -23.99 -14.37 -35.63
C VAL A 550 -25.00 -14.64 -34.52
N GLY A 551 -24.55 -14.79 -33.27
CA GLY A 551 -25.35 -15.13 -32.10
C GLY A 551 -25.59 -14.00 -31.09
N LEU A 552 -25.54 -12.73 -31.51
CA LEU A 552 -25.95 -11.56 -30.72
C LEU A 552 -27.13 -10.82 -31.37
#